data_AF-A0A7R9F2Q8-F1
#
_entry.id   AF-A0A7R9F2Q8-F1
#
_cell.length_a   1.000
_cell.length_b   1.000
_cell.length_c   1.000
_cell.angle_alpha   90.00
_cell.angle_beta   90.00
_cell.angle_gamma   90.00
#
_symmetry.space_group_name_H-M   'P 1'
#
loop_
_entity.id
_entity.type
_entity.pdbx_description
1 polymer ?
#
loop_
_entity_poly.entity_id
_entity_poly.type
_entity_poly.pdbx_seq_one_letter_code
_entity_poly.pdbx_strand_id
1 'polypeptide(L)'
;MELTNDNIKTLSEYLRQTLSPELNIRRPAEQFLESVELSKNYALLLLHLVDKPEVELTIKIAGAVAFKNFIKRNWPVTEDGTNRIHLEDRELVKKLIVNLMLHSPEAIQKQLSDAVSIIGRYDFPNKWPDLISEMVEKFGTGDFHVINGILHTAHSLFKRYRHEFKSQELWTEIKFVLDKFAKPLTELFQATMNLATTHANNPDALKVIYSSLVIICKVFYSLNFQDDDEPGLLEKLKAQVCENVALYAQKYDEEFQPYLPNFVTAAWNLLISTGKQSKYDLVS
;
A
#
# COMPACT_ATOMS: atom_id res chain seq x y z
N MET A 1 22.31 12.34 -13.00
CA MET A 1 22.50 13.39 -11.99
C MET A 1 23.22 12.81 -10.80
N GLU A 2 24.18 13.53 -10.24
CA GLU A 2 24.87 13.09 -9.02
C GLU A 2 23.98 13.30 -7.80
N LEU A 3 24.14 12.47 -6.78
CA LEU A 3 23.44 12.59 -5.50
C LEU A 3 24.08 13.71 -4.65
N THR A 4 23.93 14.96 -5.09
CA THR A 4 24.50 16.14 -4.42
C THR A 4 23.41 17.01 -3.80
N ASN A 5 23.77 17.72 -2.73
CA ASN A 5 22.88 18.68 -2.08
C ASN A 5 22.45 19.80 -3.03
N ASP A 6 23.28 20.18 -3.99
CA ASP A 6 22.96 21.21 -4.98
C ASP A 6 21.90 20.75 -5.98
N ASN A 7 21.96 19.49 -6.40
CA ASN A 7 20.91 18.89 -7.24
C ASN A 7 19.59 18.76 -6.48
N ILE A 8 19.62 18.43 -5.19
CA ILE A 8 18.41 18.41 -4.34
C ILE A 8 17.80 19.80 -4.21
N LYS A 9 18.63 20.84 -3.97
CA LYS A 9 18.17 22.24 -3.93
C LYS A 9 17.56 22.68 -5.26
N THR A 10 18.19 22.32 -6.37
CA THR A 10 17.72 22.63 -7.72
C THR A 10 16.35 21.97 -7.98
N LEU A 11 16.22 20.68 -7.68
CA LEU A 11 14.93 19.97 -7.80
C LEU A 11 13.86 20.57 -6.88
N SER A 12 14.22 20.94 -5.65
CA SER A 12 13.31 21.60 -4.70
C SER A 12 12.79 22.93 -5.24
N GLU A 13 13.64 23.73 -5.90
CA GLU A 13 13.25 24.99 -6.52
C GLU A 13 12.25 24.77 -7.65
N TYR A 14 12.55 23.85 -8.58
CA TYR A 14 11.65 23.54 -9.69
C TYR A 14 10.33 22.93 -9.21
N LEU A 15 10.36 22.03 -8.22
CA LEU A 15 9.14 21.51 -7.59
C LEU A 15 8.31 22.63 -6.97
N ARG A 16 8.93 23.61 -6.28
CA ARG A 16 8.20 24.79 -5.78
C ARG A 16 7.54 25.58 -6.92
N GLN A 17 8.26 25.77 -8.02
CA GLN A 17 7.73 26.47 -9.20
C GLN A 17 6.56 25.74 -9.86
N THR A 18 6.50 24.40 -9.82
CA THR A 18 5.33 23.64 -10.30
C THR A 18 4.05 23.94 -9.53
N LEU A 19 4.17 24.46 -8.31
CA LEU A 19 3.03 24.84 -7.46
C LEU A 19 2.55 26.28 -7.68
N SER A 20 3.24 27.05 -8.54
CA SER A 20 2.88 28.44 -8.81
C SER A 20 1.53 28.54 -9.55
N PRO A 21 0.67 29.54 -9.21
CA PRO A 21 -0.54 29.81 -9.97
C PRO A 21 -0.23 30.39 -11.36
N GLU A 22 0.95 30.98 -11.54
CA GLU A 22 1.42 31.64 -12.76
C GLU A 22 1.89 30.62 -13.80
N LEU A 23 1.19 30.53 -14.93
CA LEU A 23 1.43 29.52 -15.97
C LEU A 23 2.83 29.61 -16.61
N ASN A 24 3.36 30.84 -16.71
CA ASN A 24 4.70 31.15 -17.21
C ASN A 24 5.81 30.67 -16.26
N ILE A 25 5.51 30.38 -14.99
CA ILE A 25 6.45 29.78 -14.04
C ILE A 25 6.26 28.26 -14.00
N ARG A 26 5.00 27.79 -13.99
CA ARG A 26 4.68 26.36 -13.85
C ARG A 26 5.15 25.53 -15.05
N ARG A 27 4.83 25.95 -16.28
CA ARG A 27 5.13 25.16 -17.49
C ARG A 27 6.63 24.93 -17.70
N PRO A 28 7.52 25.94 -17.61
CA PRO A 28 8.95 25.70 -17.75
C PRO A 28 9.52 24.77 -16.68
N ALA A 29 9.00 24.83 -15.45
CA ALA A 29 9.43 23.94 -14.37
C ALA A 29 9.03 22.48 -14.62
N GLU A 30 7.80 22.23 -15.08
CA GLU A 30 7.35 20.89 -15.50
C GLU A 30 8.21 20.34 -16.64
N GLN A 31 8.46 21.15 -17.69
CA GLN A 31 9.32 20.76 -18.82
C GLN A 31 10.75 20.44 -18.40
N PHE A 32 11.31 21.22 -17.47
CA PHE A 32 12.63 20.94 -16.93
C PHE A 32 12.66 19.58 -16.20
N LEU A 33 11.70 19.35 -15.30
CA LEU A 33 11.61 18.09 -14.56
C LEU A 33 11.44 16.88 -15.48
N GLU A 34 10.65 17.00 -16.55
CA GLU A 34 10.51 15.98 -17.58
C GLU A 34 11.81 15.75 -18.36
N SER A 35 12.52 16.83 -18.71
CA SER A 35 13.78 16.72 -19.47
C SER A 35 14.88 15.97 -18.71
N VAL A 36 14.86 16.02 -17.38
CA VAL A 36 15.87 15.40 -16.53
C VAL A 36 15.42 14.05 -15.95
N GLU A 37 14.18 13.63 -16.18
CA GLU A 37 13.57 12.48 -15.49
C GLU A 37 14.29 11.14 -15.78
N LEU A 38 14.86 10.97 -16.97
CA LEU A 38 15.56 9.74 -17.37
C LEU A 38 17.04 9.71 -16.94
N SER A 39 17.50 10.76 -16.27
CA SER A 39 18.87 10.80 -15.75
C SER A 39 19.05 9.79 -14.62
N LYS A 40 20.21 9.13 -14.58
CA LYS A 40 20.63 8.30 -13.44
C LYS A 40 20.47 9.06 -12.11
N ASN A 41 20.02 8.37 -11.07
CA ASN A 41 19.71 8.85 -9.72
C ASN A 41 18.53 9.84 -9.60
N TYR A 42 17.78 10.15 -10.66
CA TYR A 42 16.63 11.08 -10.55
C TYR A 42 15.61 10.60 -9.51
N ALA A 43 15.25 9.32 -9.55
CA ALA A 43 14.33 8.70 -8.59
C ALA A 43 14.85 8.78 -7.15
N LEU A 44 16.15 8.55 -6.97
CA LEU A 44 16.82 8.60 -5.66
C LEU A 44 16.87 10.04 -5.11
N LEU A 45 17.15 11.03 -5.97
CA LEU A 45 17.12 12.43 -5.59
C LEU A 45 15.74 12.85 -5.07
N LEU A 46 14.65 12.40 -5.71
CA LEU A 46 13.29 12.66 -5.23
C LEU A 46 13.04 12.00 -3.87
N LEU A 47 13.46 10.75 -3.66
CA LEU A 47 13.30 10.08 -2.37
C LEU A 47 14.10 10.79 -1.26
N HIS A 48 15.36 11.15 -1.51
CA HIS A 48 16.17 11.91 -0.55
C HIS A 48 15.59 13.31 -0.27
N LEU A 49 15.03 13.98 -1.27
CA LEU A 49 14.37 15.28 -1.09
C LEU A 49 13.15 15.16 -0.16
N VAL A 50 12.35 14.11 -0.32
CA VAL A 50 11.18 13.83 0.54
C VAL A 50 11.61 13.57 1.99
N ASP A 51 12.73 12.87 2.18
CA ASP A 51 13.27 12.53 3.50
C ASP A 51 13.92 13.73 4.23
N LYS A 52 14.42 14.73 3.50
CA LYS A 52 15.15 15.85 4.10
C LYS A 52 14.30 16.69 5.07
N PRO A 53 14.68 16.85 6.35
CA PRO A 53 13.88 17.61 7.32
C PRO A 53 13.78 19.11 7.00
N GLU A 54 14.79 19.66 6.32
CA GLU A 54 14.90 21.09 5.95
C GLU A 54 13.91 21.52 4.85
N VAL A 55 13.34 20.56 4.10
CA VAL A 55 12.44 20.85 2.97
C VAL A 55 11.00 21.03 3.47
N GLU A 56 10.34 22.08 2.97
CA GLU A 56 8.94 22.36 3.31
C GLU A 56 8.01 21.20 2.91
N LEU A 57 6.99 20.90 3.74
CA LEU A 57 6.05 19.81 3.53
C LEU A 57 5.38 19.86 2.15
N THR A 58 4.99 21.05 1.68
CA THR A 58 4.35 21.23 0.37
C THR A 58 5.24 20.75 -0.78
N ILE A 59 6.54 21.05 -0.69
CA ILE A 59 7.54 20.63 -1.68
C ILE A 59 7.79 19.12 -1.57
N LYS A 60 7.83 18.56 -0.35
CA LYS A 60 7.93 17.11 -0.15
C LYS A 60 6.76 16.36 -0.79
N ILE A 61 5.53 16.86 -0.63
CA ILE A 61 4.35 16.27 -1.26
C ILE A 61 4.48 16.34 -2.78
N ALA A 62 4.89 17.49 -3.34
CA ALA A 62 5.14 17.63 -4.78
C ALA A 62 6.22 16.63 -5.27
N GLY A 63 7.30 16.45 -4.51
CA GLY A 63 8.37 15.48 -4.79
C GLY A 63 7.86 14.04 -4.77
N ALA A 64 7.03 13.66 -3.79
CA ALA A 64 6.42 12.33 -3.71
C ALA A 64 5.44 12.06 -4.87
N VAL A 65 4.68 13.08 -5.29
CA VAL A 65 3.81 13.01 -6.48
C VAL A 65 4.64 12.86 -7.76
N ALA A 66 5.70 13.65 -7.92
CA ALA A 66 6.61 13.56 -9.06
C ALA A 66 7.25 12.17 -9.13
N PHE A 67 7.71 11.64 -8.00
CA PHE A 67 8.29 10.30 -7.89
C PHE A 67 7.29 9.22 -8.31
N LYS A 68 6.07 9.22 -7.76
CA LYS A 68 5.02 8.27 -8.15
C LYS A 68 4.73 8.34 -9.66
N ASN A 69 4.62 9.53 -10.21
CA ASN A 69 4.35 9.72 -11.64
C ASN A 69 5.52 9.22 -12.51
N PHE A 70 6.76 9.45 -12.07
CA PHE A 70 7.96 8.90 -12.71
C PHE A 70 7.94 7.37 -12.72
N ILE A 71 7.68 6.72 -11.58
CA ILE A 71 7.57 5.26 -11.47
C ILE A 71 6.46 4.74 -12.41
N LYS A 72 5.29 5.40 -12.43
CA LYS A 72 4.19 5.02 -13.31
C LYS A 72 4.56 5.03 -14.79
N ARG A 73 5.36 6.00 -15.24
CA ARG A 73 5.77 6.16 -16.65
C ARG A 73 6.95 5.29 -17.05
N ASN A 74 7.90 5.08 -16.13
CA ASN A 74 9.24 4.60 -16.49
C ASN A 74 9.61 3.25 -15.85
N TRP A 75 8.85 2.75 -14.86
CA TRP A 75 9.08 1.43 -14.27
C TRP A 75 8.67 0.24 -15.15
N PRO A 76 7.56 0.28 -15.91
CA PRO A 76 7.25 -0.78 -16.87
C PRO A 76 8.37 -0.89 -17.91
N VAL A 77 8.85 -2.12 -18.17
CA VAL A 77 9.73 -2.37 -19.31
C VAL A 77 8.87 -2.34 -20.56
N THR A 78 9.24 -1.54 -21.56
CA THR A 78 8.51 -1.43 -22.82
C THR A 78 8.57 -2.75 -23.61
N GLU A 79 7.64 -2.96 -24.55
CA GLU A 79 7.52 -4.22 -25.31
C GLU A 79 8.79 -4.58 -26.10
N ASP A 80 9.61 -3.58 -26.43
CA ASP A 80 10.93 -3.70 -27.05
C ASP A 80 12.04 -4.15 -26.07
N GLY A 81 11.72 -4.35 -24.79
CA GLY A 81 12.66 -4.73 -23.74
C GLY A 81 13.46 -3.55 -23.16
N THR A 82 13.18 -2.32 -23.58
CA THR A 82 13.95 -1.15 -23.13
C THR A 82 13.64 -0.82 -21.67
N ASN A 83 14.68 -0.84 -20.83
CA ASN A 83 14.58 -0.39 -19.44
C ASN A 83 15.00 1.08 -19.34
N ARG A 84 14.03 1.96 -19.05
CA ARG A 84 14.25 3.41 -18.94
C ARG A 84 14.94 3.85 -17.65
N ILE A 85 14.97 2.96 -16.65
CA ILE A 85 15.58 3.24 -15.35
C ILE A 85 16.81 2.35 -15.20
N HIS A 86 17.92 2.93 -14.74
CA HIS A 86 19.14 2.19 -14.47
C HIS A 86 18.87 1.07 -13.45
N LEU A 87 19.43 -0.11 -13.67
CA LEU A 87 19.21 -1.28 -12.81
C LEU A 87 19.60 -1.01 -11.34
N GLU A 88 20.72 -0.30 -11.13
CA GLU A 88 21.16 0.14 -9.79
C GLU A 88 20.11 1.02 -9.11
N ASP A 89 19.52 1.97 -9.83
CA ASP A 89 18.50 2.87 -9.29
C ASP A 89 17.25 2.08 -8.91
N ARG A 90 16.86 1.05 -9.68
CA ARG A 90 15.70 0.20 -9.34
C ARG A 90 15.92 -0.53 -8.01
N GLU A 91 17.10 -1.13 -7.82
CA GLU A 91 17.42 -1.84 -6.58
C GLU A 91 17.48 -0.89 -5.38
N LEU A 92 18.08 0.30 -5.55
CA LEU A 92 18.16 1.29 -4.48
C LEU A 92 16.79 1.88 -4.14
N VAL A 93 15.93 2.13 -5.14
CA VAL A 93 14.54 2.58 -4.91
C VAL A 93 13.79 1.56 -4.05
N LYS A 94 13.87 0.26 -4.38
CA LYS A 94 13.21 -0.81 -3.61
C LYS A 94 13.66 -0.84 -2.15
N LYS A 95 14.96 -0.65 -1.88
CA LYS A 95 15.52 -0.61 -0.51
C LYS A 95 15.08 0.60 0.31
N LEU A 96 14.85 1.76 -0.33
CA LEU A 96 14.58 3.02 0.37
C LEU A 96 13.07 3.27 0.55
N ILE A 97 12.26 2.94 -0.45
CA ILE A 97 10.87 3.39 -0.55
C ILE A 97 9.99 2.91 0.61
N VAL A 98 10.14 1.65 1.05
CA VAL A 98 9.32 1.07 2.13
C VAL A 98 9.62 1.77 3.45
N ASN A 99 10.91 1.94 3.78
CA ASN A 99 11.29 2.63 5.02
C ASN A 99 10.85 4.10 5.03
N LEU A 100 11.04 4.81 3.92
CA LEU A 100 10.62 6.22 3.80
C LEU A 100 9.11 6.37 3.95
N MET A 101 8.33 5.48 3.33
CA MET A 101 6.86 5.47 3.42
C MET A 101 6.36 5.32 4.87
N LEU A 102 7.08 4.58 5.71
CA LEU A 102 6.64 4.28 7.09
C LEU A 102 6.86 5.45 8.06
N HIS A 103 7.89 6.26 7.85
CA HIS A 103 8.20 7.41 8.71
C HIS A 103 7.70 8.73 8.12
N SER A 104 7.04 8.68 6.97
CA SER A 104 6.48 9.85 6.29
C SER A 104 5.06 10.19 6.76
N PRO A 105 4.67 11.48 6.79
CA PRO A 105 3.29 11.90 7.02
C PRO A 105 2.30 11.27 6.03
N GLU A 106 1.03 11.15 6.43
CA GLU A 106 -0.05 10.47 5.67
C GLU A 106 -0.13 10.87 4.19
N ALA A 107 -0.01 12.16 3.89
CA ALA A 107 -0.08 12.68 2.52
C ALA A 107 1.05 12.11 1.61
N ILE A 108 2.26 11.96 2.15
CA ILE A 108 3.43 11.42 1.46
C ILE A 108 3.35 9.90 1.44
N GLN A 109 3.01 9.29 2.59
CA GLN A 109 2.83 7.85 2.73
C GLN A 109 1.88 7.29 1.66
N LYS A 110 0.76 7.98 1.39
CA LYS A 110 -0.17 7.58 0.33
C LYS A 110 0.46 7.59 -1.07
N GLN A 111 1.25 8.61 -1.42
CA GLN A 111 1.92 8.68 -2.73
C GLN A 111 2.98 7.57 -2.88
N LEU A 112 3.74 7.30 -1.82
CA LEU A 112 4.76 6.26 -1.82
C LEU A 112 4.13 4.86 -1.85
N SER A 113 3.03 4.63 -1.13
CA SER A 113 2.27 3.38 -1.16
C SER A 113 1.73 3.04 -2.56
N ASP A 114 1.22 4.06 -3.28
CA ASP A 114 0.82 3.91 -4.69
C ASP A 114 2.03 3.54 -5.57
N ALA A 115 3.20 4.19 -5.35
CA ALA A 115 4.41 3.88 -6.09
C ALA A 115 4.93 2.46 -5.80
N VAL A 116 4.93 2.00 -4.54
CA VAL A 116 5.25 0.61 -4.17
C VAL A 116 4.33 -0.36 -4.88
N SER A 117 3.03 -0.06 -4.96
CA SER A 117 2.05 -0.91 -5.63
C SER A 117 2.32 -1.03 -7.14
N ILE A 118 2.74 0.06 -7.78
CA ILE A 118 3.15 0.05 -9.20
C ILE A 118 4.41 -0.79 -9.37
N ILE A 119 5.45 -0.59 -8.55
CA ILE A 119 6.70 -1.36 -8.60
C ILE A 119 6.39 -2.85 -8.40
N GLY A 120 5.59 -3.17 -7.38
CA GLY A 120 5.19 -4.53 -7.05
C GLY A 120 4.50 -5.22 -8.23
N ARG A 121 3.66 -4.51 -9.00
CA ARG A 121 3.01 -5.10 -10.19
C ARG A 121 4.00 -5.72 -11.20
N TYR A 122 5.19 -5.16 -11.34
CA TYR A 122 6.18 -5.59 -12.34
C TYR A 122 7.32 -6.43 -11.75
N ASP A 123 7.68 -6.17 -10.49
CA ASP A 123 8.86 -6.76 -9.87
C ASP A 123 8.50 -7.83 -8.81
N PHE A 124 7.31 -7.79 -8.21
CA PHE A 124 6.90 -8.76 -7.20
C PHE A 124 6.27 -10.01 -7.87
N PRO A 125 6.59 -11.24 -7.41
CA PRO A 125 7.51 -11.60 -6.32
C PRO A 125 8.96 -11.84 -6.77
N ASN A 126 9.22 -12.07 -8.07
CA ASN A 126 10.49 -12.63 -8.54
C ASN A 126 11.69 -11.68 -8.44
N LYS A 127 11.50 -10.39 -8.71
CA LYS A 127 12.55 -9.35 -8.66
C LYS A 127 12.52 -8.54 -7.35
N TRP A 128 11.54 -8.80 -6.49
CA TRP A 128 11.43 -8.17 -5.17
C TRP A 128 10.87 -9.14 -4.11
N PRO A 129 11.58 -10.26 -3.83
CA PRO A 129 11.08 -11.33 -2.97
C PRO A 129 11.01 -10.94 -1.48
N ASP A 130 11.80 -9.95 -1.07
CA ASP A 130 11.92 -9.53 0.33
C ASP A 130 10.80 -8.62 0.80
N LEU A 131 10.01 -8.05 -0.13
CA LEU A 131 8.94 -7.08 0.15
C LEU A 131 7.97 -7.57 1.24
N ILE A 132 7.51 -8.82 1.15
CA ILE A 132 6.55 -9.38 2.12
C ILE A 132 7.21 -9.60 3.48
N SER A 133 8.45 -10.08 3.49
CA SER A 133 9.20 -10.31 4.73
C SER A 133 9.42 -8.98 5.48
N GLU A 134 9.81 -7.92 4.74
CA GLU A 134 9.97 -6.57 5.27
C GLU A 134 8.65 -6.00 5.81
N MET A 135 7.53 -6.20 5.12
CA MET A 135 6.20 -5.78 5.60
C MET A 135 5.80 -6.49 6.89
N VAL A 136 6.00 -7.82 6.95
CA VAL A 136 5.63 -8.65 8.11
C VAL A 136 6.44 -8.26 9.34
N GLU A 137 7.73 -7.96 9.19
CA GLU A 137 8.58 -7.53 10.30
C GLU A 137 8.00 -6.27 10.99
N LYS A 138 7.35 -5.39 10.23
CA LYS A 138 6.75 -4.16 10.77
C LYS A 138 5.45 -4.39 11.53
N PHE A 139 4.81 -5.55 11.42
CA PHE A 139 3.64 -5.87 12.27
C PHE A 139 4.03 -6.05 13.74
N GLY A 140 5.28 -6.43 14.01
CA GLY A 140 5.80 -6.62 15.37
C GLY A 140 6.16 -5.33 16.11
N THR A 141 6.07 -4.15 15.47
CA THR A 141 6.49 -2.88 16.10
C THR A 141 5.52 -2.39 17.18
N GLY A 142 4.25 -2.80 17.12
CA GLY A 142 3.19 -2.30 17.98
C GLY A 142 2.76 -0.85 17.68
N ASP A 143 3.36 -0.20 16.69
CA ASP A 143 3.00 1.15 16.27
C ASP A 143 1.88 1.10 15.21
N PHE A 144 0.68 1.52 15.60
CA PHE A 144 -0.49 1.54 14.73
C PHE A 144 -0.33 2.45 13.50
N HIS A 145 0.49 3.50 13.57
CA HIS A 145 0.76 4.33 12.40
C HIS A 145 1.54 3.54 11.35
N VAL A 146 2.59 2.84 11.78
CA VAL A 146 3.42 1.99 10.92
C VAL A 146 2.62 0.79 10.39
N ILE A 147 1.89 0.10 11.27
CA ILE A 147 1.06 -1.05 10.92
C ILE A 147 0.00 -0.66 9.87
N ASN A 148 -0.71 0.45 10.07
CA ASN A 148 -1.71 0.91 9.11
C ASN A 148 -1.09 1.29 7.77
N GLY A 149 0.08 1.93 7.77
CA GLY A 149 0.84 2.22 6.55
C GLY A 149 1.14 0.95 5.74
N ILE A 150 1.64 -0.10 6.40
CA ILE A 150 1.90 -1.40 5.75
C ILE A 150 0.61 -2.05 5.26
N LEU A 151 -0.45 -2.06 6.08
CA LEU A 151 -1.73 -2.66 5.70
C LEU A 151 -2.34 -1.97 4.47
N HIS A 152 -2.21 -0.66 4.35
CA HIS A 152 -2.64 0.08 3.16
C HIS A 152 -1.82 -0.29 1.92
N THR A 153 -0.51 -0.46 2.06
CA THR A 153 0.36 -0.88 0.95
C THR A 153 0.10 -2.32 0.54
N ALA A 154 -0.06 -3.24 1.50
CA ALA A 154 -0.47 -4.61 1.26
C ALA A 154 -1.85 -4.65 0.55
N HIS A 155 -2.82 -3.87 1.03
CA HIS A 155 -4.12 -3.75 0.38
C HIS A 155 -4.00 -3.26 -1.07
N SER A 156 -3.19 -2.23 -1.33
CA SER A 156 -2.99 -1.70 -2.68
C SER A 156 -2.23 -2.64 -3.61
N LEU A 157 -1.33 -3.48 -3.07
CA LEU A 157 -0.66 -4.53 -3.84
C LEU A 157 -1.63 -5.67 -4.19
N PHE A 158 -2.42 -6.15 -3.23
CA PHE A 158 -3.25 -7.34 -3.40
C PHE A 158 -4.62 -7.06 -4.01
N LYS A 159 -5.14 -5.81 -3.96
CA LYS A 159 -6.43 -5.47 -4.60
C LYS A 159 -6.44 -5.79 -6.10
N ARG A 160 -5.28 -5.82 -6.76
CA ARG A 160 -5.16 -6.20 -8.18
C ARG A 160 -5.59 -7.64 -8.43
N TYR A 161 -5.41 -8.54 -7.46
CA TYR A 161 -5.86 -9.92 -7.56
C TYR A 161 -7.37 -10.02 -7.78
N ARG A 162 -8.16 -8.98 -7.45
CA ARG A 162 -9.60 -8.97 -7.72
C ARG A 162 -9.96 -8.75 -9.20
N HIS A 163 -9.01 -8.30 -10.00
CA HIS A 163 -9.23 -7.84 -11.37
C HIS A 163 -8.31 -8.52 -12.38
N GLU A 164 -7.29 -9.25 -11.93
CA GLU A 164 -6.44 -10.04 -12.81
C GLU A 164 -7.10 -11.36 -13.21
N PHE A 165 -6.83 -11.81 -14.42
CA PHE A 165 -7.31 -13.10 -14.92
C PHE A 165 -6.58 -14.25 -14.22
N LYS A 166 -7.30 -15.36 -13.99
CA LYS A 166 -6.71 -16.58 -13.44
C LYS A 166 -5.56 -17.06 -14.32
N SER A 167 -4.38 -17.20 -13.73
CA SER A 167 -3.19 -17.74 -14.38
C SER A 167 -2.31 -18.48 -13.38
N GLN A 168 -1.45 -19.36 -13.88
CA GLN A 168 -0.52 -20.11 -13.03
C GLN A 168 0.48 -19.17 -12.33
N GLU A 169 0.87 -18.09 -13.01
CA GLU A 169 1.77 -17.07 -12.48
C GLU A 169 1.11 -16.34 -11.30
N LEU A 170 -0.16 -15.94 -11.45
CA LEU A 170 -0.92 -15.27 -10.39
C LEU A 170 -1.11 -16.18 -9.17
N TRP A 171 -1.44 -17.46 -9.41
CA TRP A 171 -1.57 -18.45 -8.34
C TRP A 171 -0.27 -18.69 -7.57
N THR A 172 0.86 -18.73 -8.29
CA THR A 172 2.18 -18.89 -7.69
C THR A 172 2.54 -17.69 -6.82
N GLU A 173 2.20 -16.48 -7.28
CA GLU A 173 2.36 -15.26 -6.48
C GLU A 173 1.48 -15.26 -5.23
N ILE A 174 0.19 -15.57 -5.37
CA ILE A 174 -0.75 -15.62 -4.23
C ILE A 174 -0.28 -16.64 -3.19
N LYS A 175 0.16 -17.84 -3.64
CA LYS A 175 0.69 -18.87 -2.73
C LYS A 175 1.95 -18.37 -2.00
N PHE A 176 2.88 -17.74 -2.71
CA PHE A 176 4.07 -17.14 -2.10
C PHE A 176 3.71 -16.10 -1.03
N VAL A 177 2.70 -15.27 -1.28
CA VAL A 177 2.21 -14.30 -0.30
C VAL A 177 1.59 -15.02 0.90
N LEU A 178 0.69 -15.99 0.68
CA LEU A 178 0.01 -16.71 1.75
C LEU A 178 1.00 -17.43 2.68
N ASP A 179 2.02 -18.08 2.13
CA ASP A 179 3.02 -18.82 2.89
C ASP A 179 3.77 -17.93 3.91
N LYS A 180 3.95 -16.64 3.60
CA LYS A 180 4.69 -15.69 4.45
C LYS A 180 3.79 -14.74 5.24
N PHE A 181 2.62 -14.39 4.71
CA PHE A 181 1.81 -13.28 5.18
C PHE A 181 0.56 -13.73 5.95
N ALA A 182 0.04 -14.95 5.71
CA ALA A 182 -1.23 -15.40 6.28
C ALA A 182 -1.20 -15.52 7.82
N LYS A 183 -0.16 -16.16 8.36
CA LYS A 183 0.00 -16.31 9.82
C LYS A 183 0.19 -14.95 10.52
N PRO A 184 1.14 -14.09 10.11
CA PRO A 184 1.30 -12.76 10.72
C PRO A 184 0.06 -11.88 10.62
N LEU A 185 -0.67 -11.92 9.50
CA LEU A 185 -1.92 -11.17 9.35
C LEU A 185 -3.00 -11.64 10.32
N THR A 186 -3.08 -12.96 10.55
CA THR A 186 -4.04 -13.56 11.49
C THR A 186 -3.70 -13.19 12.94
N GLU A 187 -2.42 -13.27 13.31
CA GLU A 187 -1.94 -12.87 14.63
C GLU A 187 -2.18 -11.37 14.87
N LEU A 188 -1.94 -10.53 13.86
CA LEU A 188 -2.23 -9.11 13.91
C LEU A 188 -3.73 -8.84 14.06
N PHE A 189 -4.59 -9.57 13.34
CA PHE A 189 -6.04 -9.45 13.49
C PHE A 189 -6.49 -9.76 14.92
N GLN A 190 -6.03 -10.88 15.49
CA GLN A 190 -6.36 -11.26 16.87
C GLN A 190 -5.86 -10.23 17.89
N ALA A 191 -4.63 -9.74 17.74
CA ALA A 191 -4.08 -8.69 18.59
C ALA A 191 -4.91 -7.39 18.51
N THR A 192 -5.28 -6.98 17.29
CA THR A 192 -6.09 -5.78 17.05
C THR A 192 -7.50 -5.91 17.64
N MET A 193 -8.10 -7.10 17.56
CA MET A 193 -9.39 -7.39 18.21
C MET A 193 -9.30 -7.30 19.74
N ASN A 194 -8.25 -7.85 20.36
CA ASN A 194 -8.05 -7.76 21.81
C ASN A 194 -7.87 -6.30 22.28
N LEU A 195 -7.25 -5.47 21.44
CA LEU A 195 -7.13 -4.03 21.70
C LEU A 195 -8.49 -3.32 21.63
N ALA A 196 -9.39 -3.74 20.75
CA ALA A 196 -10.76 -3.21 20.73
C ALA A 196 -11.48 -3.48 22.06
N THR A 197 -11.29 -4.65 22.66
CA THR A 197 -11.83 -4.98 23.99
C THR A 197 -11.16 -4.17 25.09
N THR A 198 -9.84 -4.00 25.03
CA THR A 198 -9.05 -3.26 26.03
C THR A 198 -9.39 -1.77 26.04
N HIS A 199 -9.61 -1.19 24.86
CA HIS A 199 -9.93 0.23 24.67
C HIS A 199 -11.42 0.48 24.42
N ALA A 200 -12.31 -0.40 24.89
CA ALA A 200 -13.75 -0.33 24.65
C ALA A 200 -14.41 1.00 25.08
N ASN A 201 -13.81 1.71 26.03
CA ASN A 201 -14.31 2.99 26.55
C ASN A 201 -13.65 4.22 25.90
N ASN A 202 -12.79 4.05 24.89
CA ASN A 202 -12.11 5.13 24.18
C ASN A 202 -12.55 5.18 22.71
N PRO A 203 -13.52 6.04 22.35
CA PRO A 203 -14.05 6.14 20.99
C PRO A 203 -12.98 6.46 19.93
N ASP A 204 -12.02 7.33 20.24
CA ASP A 204 -10.94 7.71 19.31
C ASP A 204 -10.00 6.53 19.03
N ALA A 205 -9.64 5.78 20.06
CA ALA A 205 -8.84 4.56 19.91
C ALA A 205 -9.59 3.49 19.11
N LEU A 206 -10.89 3.30 19.42
CA LEU A 206 -11.74 2.36 18.69
C LEU A 206 -11.82 2.70 17.20
N LYS A 207 -11.95 3.98 16.84
CA LYS A 207 -11.98 4.42 15.44
C LYS A 207 -10.73 3.96 14.67
N VAL A 208 -9.54 4.14 15.27
CA VAL A 208 -8.28 3.70 14.66
C VAL A 208 -8.23 2.18 14.55
N ILE A 209 -8.55 1.47 15.63
CA ILE A 209 -8.55 -0.01 15.70
C ILE A 209 -9.50 -0.61 14.65
N TYR A 210 -10.72 -0.08 14.54
CA TYR A 210 -11.70 -0.57 13.57
C TYR A 210 -11.30 -0.25 12.13
N SER A 211 -10.69 0.90 11.88
CA SER A 211 -10.09 1.20 10.57
C SER A 211 -9.03 0.16 10.19
N SER A 212 -8.15 -0.21 11.12
CA SER A 212 -7.16 -1.29 10.92
C SER A 212 -7.82 -2.63 10.62
N LEU A 213 -8.82 -3.04 11.41
CA LEU A 213 -9.56 -4.29 11.20
C LEU A 213 -10.22 -4.35 9.82
N VAL A 214 -10.82 -3.24 9.37
CA VAL A 214 -11.42 -3.12 8.04
C VAL A 214 -10.37 -3.36 6.96
N ILE A 215 -9.17 -2.77 7.08
CA ILE A 215 -8.12 -2.95 6.08
C ILE A 215 -7.61 -4.39 6.08
N ILE A 216 -7.43 -5.01 7.26
CA ILE A 216 -7.07 -6.42 7.37
C ILE A 216 -8.11 -7.31 6.66
N CYS A 217 -9.41 -7.06 6.87
CA CYS A 217 -10.48 -7.78 6.16
C CYS A 217 -10.41 -7.58 4.64
N LYS A 218 -10.12 -6.36 4.16
CA LYS A 218 -9.96 -6.07 2.72
C LYS A 218 -8.76 -6.81 2.12
N VAL A 219 -7.67 -6.90 2.87
CA VAL A 219 -6.46 -7.65 2.50
C VAL A 219 -6.78 -9.14 2.42
N PHE A 220 -7.41 -9.70 3.46
CA PHE A 220 -7.85 -11.09 3.49
C PHE A 220 -8.76 -11.42 2.30
N TYR A 221 -9.76 -10.58 2.03
CA TYR A 221 -10.64 -10.77 0.88
C TYR A 221 -9.89 -10.76 -0.46
N SER A 222 -8.93 -9.85 -0.65
CA SER A 222 -8.11 -9.82 -1.87
C SER A 222 -7.29 -11.10 -2.06
N LEU A 223 -6.74 -11.66 -0.96
CA LEU A 223 -5.91 -12.87 -1.01
C LEU A 223 -6.71 -14.14 -1.32
N ASN A 224 -8.00 -14.16 -0.95
CA ASN A 224 -8.89 -15.30 -1.19
C ASN A 224 -9.79 -15.11 -2.43
N PHE A 225 -9.67 -13.99 -3.15
CA PHE A 225 -10.58 -13.67 -4.25
C PHE A 225 -10.49 -14.66 -5.42
N GLN A 226 -9.29 -15.14 -5.71
CA GLN A 226 -9.01 -15.99 -6.87
C GLN A 226 -9.27 -17.47 -6.62
N ASP A 227 -9.70 -17.86 -5.41
CA ASP A 227 -9.97 -19.25 -5.07
C ASP A 227 -10.97 -19.88 -6.06
N ASP A 228 -10.71 -21.13 -6.46
CA ASP A 228 -11.52 -21.89 -7.43
C ASP A 228 -12.77 -22.50 -6.79
N ASP A 229 -12.93 -22.37 -5.46
CA ASP A 229 -14.27 -22.34 -4.89
C ASP A 229 -14.90 -21.01 -5.22
N GLU A 230 -15.80 -20.96 -6.20
CA GLU A 230 -16.65 -19.78 -6.37
C GLU A 230 -17.22 -19.41 -5.00
N PRO A 231 -16.88 -18.24 -4.42
CA PRO A 231 -17.59 -17.78 -3.25
C PRO A 231 -19.06 -17.72 -3.65
N GLY A 232 -19.89 -18.49 -2.95
CA GLY A 232 -21.31 -18.52 -3.20
C GLY A 232 -21.88 -17.11 -3.16
N LEU A 233 -23.11 -16.93 -3.67
CA LEU A 233 -23.81 -15.64 -3.58
C LEU A 233 -23.80 -15.08 -2.14
N LEU A 234 -23.78 -15.99 -1.16
CA LEU A 234 -23.67 -15.72 0.26
C LEU A 234 -22.31 -15.14 0.65
N GLU A 235 -21.19 -15.72 0.23
CA GLU A 235 -19.83 -15.22 0.49
C GLU A 235 -19.58 -13.88 -0.20
N LYS A 236 -20.08 -13.70 -1.42
CA LYS A 236 -20.07 -12.42 -2.15
C LYS A 236 -20.91 -11.35 -1.41
N LEU A 237 -22.09 -11.73 -0.90
CA LEU A 237 -22.95 -10.84 -0.09
C LEU A 237 -22.28 -10.47 1.24
N LYS A 238 -21.67 -11.43 1.93
CA LYS A 238 -20.91 -11.23 3.17
C LYS A 238 -19.76 -10.24 2.97
N ALA A 239 -18.99 -10.41 1.90
CA ALA A 239 -17.92 -9.49 1.52
C ALA A 239 -18.45 -8.09 1.19
N GLN A 240 -19.52 -7.99 0.41
CA GLN A 240 -20.14 -6.71 0.05
C GLN A 240 -20.75 -5.99 1.27
N VAL A 241 -21.34 -6.73 2.21
CA VAL A 241 -21.83 -6.18 3.48
C VAL A 241 -20.66 -5.63 4.30
N CYS A 242 -19.54 -6.35 4.38
CA CYS A 242 -18.34 -5.86 5.07
C CYS A 242 -17.77 -4.60 4.39
N GLU A 243 -17.79 -4.55 3.06
CA GLU A 243 -17.28 -3.41 2.28
C GLU A 243 -18.18 -2.18 2.40
N ASN A 244 -19.51 -2.37 2.36
CA ASN A 244 -20.48 -1.30 2.58
C ASN A 244 -20.41 -0.75 4.01
N VAL A 245 -20.28 -1.64 5.01
CA VAL A 245 -20.15 -1.22 6.40
C VAL A 245 -18.83 -0.52 6.65
N ALA A 246 -17.73 -1.00 6.07
CA ALA A 246 -16.45 -0.28 6.08
C ALA A 246 -16.58 1.13 5.48
N LEU A 247 -17.33 1.27 4.40
CA LEU A 247 -17.58 2.56 3.75
C LEU A 247 -18.45 3.47 4.63
N TYR A 248 -19.46 2.92 5.31
CA TYR A 248 -20.29 3.66 6.27
C TYR A 248 -19.52 4.08 7.52
N ALA A 249 -18.69 3.21 8.09
CA ALA A 249 -17.82 3.54 9.21
C ALA A 249 -16.79 4.63 8.84
N GLN A 250 -16.32 4.66 7.59
CA GLN A 250 -15.39 5.70 7.12
C GLN A 250 -16.08 7.03 6.82
N LYS A 251 -17.32 7.02 6.33
CA LYS A 251 -18.01 8.22 5.80
C LYS A 251 -19.03 8.82 6.77
N TYR A 252 -19.61 8.03 7.67
CA TYR A 252 -20.67 8.38 8.61
C TYR A 252 -20.34 7.91 10.03
N ASP A 253 -19.10 8.14 10.46
CA ASP A 253 -18.53 7.63 11.71
C ASP A 253 -19.37 7.97 12.95
N GLU A 254 -19.80 9.23 13.11
CA GLU A 254 -20.60 9.66 14.27
C GLU A 254 -21.93 8.90 14.40
N GLU A 255 -22.58 8.61 13.27
CA GLU A 255 -23.86 7.90 13.23
C GLU A 255 -23.68 6.38 13.35
N PHE A 256 -22.54 5.86 12.91
CA PHE A 256 -22.26 4.42 12.84
C PHE A 256 -21.59 3.87 14.11
N GLN A 257 -20.96 4.72 14.92
CA GLN A 257 -20.31 4.38 16.20
C GLN A 257 -21.12 3.41 17.10
N PRO A 258 -22.44 3.62 17.34
CA PRO A 258 -23.21 2.73 18.21
C PRO A 258 -23.36 1.29 17.68
N TYR A 259 -23.23 1.10 16.37
CA TYR A 259 -23.46 -0.19 15.70
C TYR A 259 -22.18 -0.97 15.44
N LEU A 260 -21.03 -0.30 15.55
CA LEU A 260 -19.71 -0.81 15.22
C LEU A 260 -19.29 -2.05 16.06
N PRO A 261 -19.52 -2.11 17.39
CA PRO A 261 -19.17 -3.30 18.19
C PRO A 261 -19.96 -4.56 17.79
N ASN A 262 -21.25 -4.40 17.50
CA ASN A 262 -22.11 -5.51 17.07
C ASN A 262 -21.71 -5.99 15.68
N PHE A 263 -21.34 -5.07 14.79
CA PHE A 263 -20.85 -5.42 13.46
C PHE A 263 -19.53 -6.18 13.53
N VAL A 264 -18.57 -5.74 14.33
CA VAL A 264 -17.28 -6.45 14.47
C VAL A 264 -17.47 -7.85 15.05
N THR A 265 -18.37 -7.99 16.02
CA THR A 265 -18.77 -9.31 16.53
C THR A 265 -19.41 -10.18 15.45
N ALA A 266 -20.29 -9.60 14.62
CA ALA A 266 -20.92 -10.30 13.51
C ALA A 266 -19.91 -10.71 12.42
N ALA A 267 -19.00 -9.81 12.03
CA ALA A 267 -17.92 -10.09 11.08
C ALA A 267 -16.95 -11.14 11.61
N TRP A 268 -16.67 -11.13 12.91
CA TRP A 268 -15.86 -12.17 13.57
C TRP A 268 -16.56 -13.53 13.56
N ASN A 269 -17.83 -13.59 13.96
CA ASN A 269 -18.63 -14.80 13.89
C ASN A 269 -18.72 -15.30 12.45
N LEU A 270 -18.79 -14.39 11.48
CA LEU A 270 -18.76 -14.72 10.06
C LEU A 270 -17.43 -15.35 9.65
N LEU A 271 -16.30 -14.74 10.01
CA LEU A 271 -14.96 -15.24 9.69
C LEU A 271 -14.68 -16.59 10.35
N ILE A 272 -15.16 -16.81 11.58
CA ILE A 272 -15.03 -18.10 12.30
C ILE A 272 -16.00 -19.16 11.77
N SER A 273 -17.25 -18.79 11.47
CA SER A 273 -18.27 -19.72 10.95
C SER A 273 -18.12 -20.01 9.47
N THR A 274 -17.27 -19.28 8.76
CA THR A 274 -16.76 -19.66 7.44
C THR A 274 -15.79 -20.83 7.64
N GLY A 275 -16.37 -21.99 7.94
CA GLY A 275 -15.66 -23.22 8.25
C GLY A 275 -14.88 -23.75 7.07
N LYS A 276 -13.82 -24.50 7.40
CA LYS A 276 -13.03 -25.37 6.53
C LYS A 276 -13.95 -26.22 5.64
N GLN A 277 -14.25 -25.78 4.42
CA GLN A 277 -15.00 -26.63 3.50
C GLN A 277 -14.07 -27.67 2.90
N SER A 278 -14.35 -28.90 3.32
CA SER A 278 -13.82 -30.19 2.91
C SER A 278 -14.17 -30.52 1.45
N LYS A 279 -13.53 -29.85 0.49
CA LYS A 279 -13.46 -30.36 -0.91
C LYS A 279 -12.13 -31.03 -1.25
N TYR A 280 -11.19 -31.07 -0.29
CA TYR A 280 -9.88 -31.72 -0.42
C TYR A 280 -9.78 -33.08 0.30
N ASP A 281 -10.88 -33.64 0.80
CA ASP A 281 -10.89 -35.02 1.37
C ASP A 281 -10.83 -36.13 0.28
N LEU A 282 -10.39 -35.79 -0.94
CA LEU A 282 -10.23 -36.77 -2.05
C LEU A 282 -8.79 -36.90 -2.58
N VAL A 283 -7.78 -36.39 -1.87
CA VAL A 283 -6.38 -36.84 -2.09
C VAL A 283 -5.60 -36.90 -0.77
N SER A 284 -6.06 -37.76 0.15
CA SER A 284 -5.23 -38.71 0.95
C SER A 284 -6.11 -39.44 1.96
#